data_AF-A0A2S4JGY9-F1
#
_entry.id   AF-A0A2S4JGY9-F1
#
_cell.length_a   1.000
_cell.length_b   1.000
_cell.length_c   1.000
_cell.angle_alpha   90.00
_cell.angle_beta   90.00
_cell.angle_gamma   90.00
#
_symmetry.space_group_name_H-M   'P 1'
#
loop_
_entity.id
_entity.type
_entity.pdbx_description
1 polymer ?
#
loop_
_entity_poly.entity_id
_entity_poly.type
_entity_poly.pdbx_seq_one_letter_code
_entity_poly.pdbx_strand_id
1 'polypeptide(L)'
;MEHFFDQIPETVQEHLRRITATSGLPDTEESLERMARAWLEKKTLFEQRQEEHGLSQVSLFGADEARGALVLTYSGSLITVGPLTGEGRRVEYTSIGLRQDVPDAATADATALTDDLALDKLASFSQGPIHTSSALFAIALIEEEMDPEEEQQVLTGVTRVLAEDFVEVNKTLLRG
;
A
#
# COMPACT_ATOMS: atom_id res chain seq x y z
N MET A 1 28.28 8.25 -0.68
CA MET A 1 26.87 8.49 -0.34
C MET A 1 26.10 7.44 -1.11
N GLU A 2 25.24 6.67 -0.44
CA GLU A 2 24.41 5.70 -1.15
C GLU A 2 23.35 6.49 -1.93
N HIS A 3 23.09 6.09 -3.17
CA HIS A 3 22.12 6.73 -4.07
C HIS A 3 20.87 5.84 -4.11
N PHE A 4 20.06 5.89 -3.06
CA PHE A 4 18.82 5.13 -2.96
C PHE A 4 17.76 5.70 -3.88
N PHE A 5 17.73 7.02 -4.03
CA PHE A 5 16.74 7.69 -4.87
C PHE A 5 16.81 7.22 -6.33
N ASP A 6 18.02 7.04 -6.87
CA ASP A 6 18.26 6.57 -8.24
C ASP A 6 17.84 5.10 -8.48
N GLN A 7 17.62 4.32 -7.42
CA GLN A 7 17.16 2.92 -7.51
C GLN A 7 15.64 2.81 -7.60
N ILE A 8 14.92 3.91 -7.37
CA ILE A 8 13.46 3.95 -7.39
C ILE A 8 12.98 4.22 -8.81
N PRO A 9 11.88 3.61 -9.27
CA PRO A 9 11.28 3.95 -10.56
C PRO A 9 10.97 5.44 -10.69
N GLU A 10 11.23 6.04 -11.86
CA GLU A 10 11.09 7.49 -12.09
C GLU A 10 9.70 8.03 -11.69
N THR A 11 8.65 7.25 -11.93
CA THR A 11 7.27 7.62 -11.59
C THR A 11 7.05 7.75 -10.07
N VAL A 12 7.72 6.90 -9.29
CA VAL A 12 7.71 6.95 -7.83
C VAL A 12 8.65 8.04 -7.32
N GLN A 13 9.80 8.25 -7.94
CA GLN A 13 10.75 9.34 -7.62
C GLN A 13 10.06 10.70 -7.59
N GLU A 14 9.26 11.02 -8.62
CA GLU A 14 8.49 12.27 -8.69
C GLU A 14 7.47 12.41 -7.54
N HIS A 15 6.84 11.30 -7.15
CA HIS A 15 5.93 11.29 -6.01
C HIS A 15 6.67 11.48 -4.69
N LEU A 16 7.81 10.80 -4.50
CA LEU A 16 8.64 10.91 -3.30
C LEU A 16 9.15 12.33 -3.08
N ARG A 17 9.60 13.04 -4.14
CA ARG A 17 10.00 14.45 -4.03
C ARG A 17 8.86 15.32 -3.48
N ARG A 18 7.65 15.16 -4.01
CA ARG A 18 6.48 15.94 -3.58
C ARG A 18 6.13 15.67 -2.12
N ILE A 19 6.07 14.41 -1.70
CA ILE A 19 5.70 14.09 -0.32
C ILE A 19 6.81 14.45 0.67
N THR A 20 8.09 14.41 0.26
CA THR A 20 9.22 14.83 1.11
C THR A 20 9.10 16.30 1.48
N ALA A 21 8.73 17.16 0.52
CA ALA A 21 8.50 18.58 0.77
C ALA A 21 7.34 18.84 1.76
N THR A 22 6.42 17.89 1.94
CA THR A 22 5.25 18.01 2.83
C THR A 22 5.31 17.10 4.07
N SER A 23 6.36 16.28 4.24
CA SER A 23 6.42 15.26 5.29
C SER A 23 6.85 15.81 6.66
N GLY A 24 7.28 17.08 6.70
CA GLY A 24 7.86 17.71 7.88
C GLY A 24 9.36 17.45 8.05
N LEU A 25 9.99 16.71 7.14
CA LEU A 25 11.45 16.60 7.04
C LEU A 25 12.05 17.88 6.43
N PRO A 26 13.33 18.20 6.70
CA PRO A 26 14.03 19.27 5.97
C PRO A 26 14.00 19.01 4.46
N ASP A 27 13.77 20.04 3.66
CA ASP A 27 13.81 19.92 2.19
C ASP A 27 15.26 19.89 1.69
N THR A 28 15.91 18.74 1.84
CA THR A 28 17.31 18.48 1.50
C THR A 28 17.46 17.16 0.74
N GLU A 29 18.57 17.04 0.01
CA GLU A 29 18.94 15.79 -0.68
C GLU A 29 19.07 14.62 0.31
N GLU A 30 19.59 14.87 1.51
CA GLU A 30 19.68 13.85 2.57
C GLU A 30 18.30 13.34 3.00
N SER A 31 17.31 14.23 3.18
CA SER A 31 15.95 13.82 3.51
C SER A 31 15.31 13.01 2.38
N LEU A 32 15.58 13.39 1.13
CA LEU A 32 15.10 12.66 -0.04
C LEU A 32 15.72 11.25 -0.11
N GLU A 33 17.02 11.11 0.15
CA GLU A 33 17.71 9.82 0.20
C GLU A 33 17.19 8.93 1.34
N ARG A 34 16.95 9.50 2.53
CA ARG A 34 16.31 8.78 3.65
C ARG A 34 14.91 8.31 3.29
N MET A 35 14.14 9.15 2.61
CA MET A 35 12.81 8.81 2.10
C MET A 35 12.87 7.69 1.06
N ALA A 36 13.81 7.78 0.12
CA ALA A 36 14.02 6.75 -0.89
C ALA A 36 14.38 5.41 -0.25
N ARG A 37 15.31 5.41 0.70
CA ARG A 37 15.69 4.21 1.45
C ARG A 37 14.49 3.59 2.19
N ALA A 38 13.69 4.41 2.87
CA ALA A 38 12.50 3.93 3.57
C ALA A 38 11.48 3.31 2.62
N TRP A 39 11.28 3.90 1.44
CA TRP A 39 10.42 3.31 0.41
C TRP A 39 11.01 1.99 -0.13
N LEU A 40 12.32 1.97 -0.38
CA LEU A 40 13.23 0.82 -0.56
C LEU A 40 12.85 -0.40 0.28
N GLU A 41 13.01 -0.20 1.58
CA GLU A 41 12.83 -1.24 2.59
C GLU A 41 11.36 -1.68 2.67
N LYS A 42 10.40 -0.76 2.58
CA LYS A 42 8.97 -1.08 2.54
C LYS A 42 8.57 -1.92 1.34
N LYS A 43 9.06 -1.58 0.15
CA LYS A 43 8.85 -2.39 -1.06
C LYS A 43 9.38 -3.81 -0.87
N THR A 44 10.61 -3.92 -0.37
CA THR A 44 11.23 -5.23 -0.10
C THR A 44 10.40 -6.06 0.88
N LEU A 45 9.93 -5.46 1.98
CA LEU A 45 9.07 -6.12 2.96
C LEU A 45 7.75 -6.57 2.35
N PHE A 46 7.12 -5.74 1.52
CA PHE A 46 5.91 -6.10 0.80
C PHE A 46 6.12 -7.33 -0.09
N GLU A 47 7.20 -7.34 -0.88
CA GLU A 47 7.54 -8.45 -1.78
C GLU A 47 7.84 -9.75 -1.00
N GLN A 48 8.51 -9.64 0.15
CA GLN A 48 8.75 -10.79 1.04
C GLN A 48 7.45 -11.37 1.58
N ARG A 49 6.53 -10.53 2.09
CA ARG A 49 5.25 -11.00 2.61
C ARG A 49 4.35 -11.56 1.50
N GLN A 50 4.43 -10.99 0.29
CA GLN A 50 3.77 -11.53 -0.89
C GLN A 50 4.24 -12.98 -1.14
N GLU A 51 5.54 -13.22 -1.15
CA GLU A 51 6.12 -14.55 -1.38
C GLU A 51 5.80 -15.53 -0.23
N GLU A 52 5.94 -15.12 1.02
CA GLU A 52 5.67 -15.94 2.21
C GLU A 52 4.22 -16.45 2.27
N HIS A 53 3.27 -15.67 1.74
CA HIS A 53 1.85 -15.97 1.76
C HIS A 53 1.29 -16.45 0.41
N GLY A 54 2.16 -16.72 -0.58
CA GLY A 54 1.74 -17.24 -1.89
C GLY A 54 0.83 -16.28 -2.66
N LEU A 55 1.00 -14.97 -2.48
CA LEU A 55 0.26 -13.97 -3.22
C LEU A 55 0.90 -13.75 -4.60
N SER A 56 0.08 -13.62 -5.64
CA SER A 56 0.57 -13.36 -7.00
C SER A 56 0.51 -11.90 -7.38
N GLN A 57 1.58 -11.42 -7.99
CA GLN A 57 1.62 -10.05 -8.49
C GLN A 57 0.81 -9.93 -9.79
N VAL A 58 -0.15 -9.01 -9.80
CA VAL A 58 -0.96 -8.70 -10.99
C VAL A 58 -0.83 -7.24 -11.37
N SER A 59 -1.00 -6.93 -12.65
CA SER A 59 -1.01 -5.54 -13.15
C SER A 59 -2.40 -4.89 -13.12
N LEU A 60 -3.43 -5.72 -13.01
CA LEU A 60 -4.84 -5.36 -13.00
C LEU A 60 -5.59 -6.28 -12.03
N PHE A 61 -6.44 -5.69 -11.20
CA PHE A 61 -7.40 -6.39 -10.35
C PHE A 61 -8.79 -5.84 -10.68
N GLY A 62 -9.64 -6.70 -11.23
CA GLY A 62 -10.97 -6.33 -11.69
C GLY A 62 -11.89 -5.97 -10.54
N ALA A 63 -12.79 -5.00 -10.75
CA ALA A 63 -13.77 -4.62 -9.73
C ALA A 63 -14.65 -5.80 -9.28
N ASP A 64 -14.90 -6.76 -10.17
CA ASP A 64 -15.67 -7.99 -9.99
C ASP A 64 -14.85 -9.23 -9.59
N GLU A 65 -13.53 -9.10 -9.40
CA GLU A 65 -12.68 -10.23 -8.97
C GLU A 65 -13.15 -10.78 -7.63
N ALA A 66 -13.52 -12.07 -7.56
CA ALA A 66 -14.11 -12.62 -6.35
C ALA A 66 -13.14 -12.61 -5.16
N ARG A 67 -11.84 -12.74 -5.42
CA ARG A 67 -10.78 -12.78 -4.41
C ARG A 67 -10.40 -11.38 -3.94
N GLY A 68 -9.57 -11.33 -2.92
CA GLY A 68 -8.99 -10.15 -2.32
C GLY A 68 -7.54 -9.95 -2.73
N ALA A 69 -7.05 -8.75 -2.47
CA ALA A 69 -5.70 -8.34 -2.81
C ALA A 69 -5.12 -7.38 -1.78
N LEU A 70 -3.80 -7.41 -1.68
CA LEU A 70 -3.01 -6.43 -0.97
C LEU A 70 -2.33 -5.50 -1.98
N VAL A 71 -2.34 -4.21 -1.71
CA VAL A 71 -1.86 -3.19 -2.66
C VAL A 71 -0.86 -2.27 -1.98
N LEU A 72 0.29 -2.05 -2.63
CA LEU A 72 1.26 -1.04 -2.26
C LEU A 72 1.10 0.18 -3.16
N THR A 73 1.05 1.36 -2.55
CA THR A 73 0.93 2.64 -3.27
C THR A 73 2.28 3.33 -3.42
N TYR A 74 2.37 4.31 -4.31
CA TYR A 74 3.57 5.14 -4.52
C TYR A 74 4.00 5.87 -3.25
N SER A 75 3.03 6.25 -2.38
CA SER A 75 3.33 6.86 -1.09
C SER A 75 3.79 5.86 -0.03
N GLY A 76 3.95 4.57 -0.35
CA GLY A 76 4.30 3.54 0.63
C GLY A 76 3.19 3.29 1.66
N SER A 77 1.94 3.58 1.30
CA SER A 77 0.74 3.18 2.06
C SER A 77 0.22 1.84 1.54
N LEU A 78 -0.48 1.10 2.41
CA LEU A 78 -1.12 -0.16 2.07
C LEU A 78 -2.63 0.04 1.88
N ILE A 79 -3.18 -0.68 0.91
CA ILE A 79 -4.62 -0.88 0.76
C ILE A 79 -4.87 -2.38 0.73
N THR A 80 -5.77 -2.84 1.59
CA THR A 80 -6.20 -4.24 1.64
C THR A 80 -7.61 -4.30 1.15
N VAL A 81 -7.83 -5.06 0.08
CA VAL A 81 -9.14 -5.27 -0.53
C VAL A 81 -9.54 -6.70 -0.22
N GLY A 82 -10.57 -6.88 0.60
CA GLY A 82 -11.10 -8.19 0.93
C GLY A 82 -11.80 -8.88 -0.25
N PRO A 83 -12.12 -10.18 -0.10
CA PRO A 83 -12.92 -10.91 -1.07
C PRO A 83 -14.29 -10.26 -1.28
N LEU A 84 -14.86 -10.47 -2.47
CA LEU A 84 -16.18 -10.00 -2.82
C LEU A 84 -17.24 -10.92 -2.20
N THR A 85 -18.05 -10.36 -1.32
CA THR A 85 -19.19 -11.05 -0.70
C THR A 85 -20.51 -10.49 -1.19
N GLY A 86 -21.63 -11.10 -0.80
CA GLY A 86 -22.97 -10.58 -1.09
C GLY A 86 -23.25 -9.19 -0.50
N GLU A 87 -22.49 -8.78 0.53
CA GLU A 87 -22.59 -7.45 1.15
C GLU A 87 -21.60 -6.45 0.54
N GLY A 88 -20.71 -6.89 -0.35
CA GLY A 88 -19.59 -6.11 -0.90
C GLY A 88 -18.26 -6.56 -0.32
N ARG A 89 -17.30 -5.64 -0.23
CA ARG A 89 -15.95 -5.88 0.27
C ARG A 89 -15.67 -5.11 1.54
N ARG A 90 -14.85 -5.71 2.40
CA ARG A 90 -14.11 -4.95 3.41
C ARG A 90 -12.85 -4.37 2.78
N VAL A 91 -12.61 -3.08 2.97
CA VAL A 91 -11.40 -2.40 2.51
C VAL A 91 -10.72 -1.73 3.69
N GLU A 92 -9.42 -1.95 3.82
CA GLU A 92 -8.57 -1.32 4.83
C GLU A 92 -7.54 -0.44 4.13
N TYR A 93 -7.30 0.73 4.70
CA TYR A 93 -6.25 1.64 4.29
C TYR A 93 -5.33 1.88 5.47
N THR A 94 -4.03 1.78 5.26
CA THR A 94 -3.02 2.11 6.27
C THR A 94 -2.05 3.13 5.69
N SER A 95 -2.14 4.37 6.19
CA SER A 95 -1.16 5.42 5.93
C SER A 95 0.05 5.16 6.79
N ILE A 96 1.20 4.89 6.16
CA ILE A 96 2.40 4.60 6.92
C ILE A 96 3.27 5.85 6.98
N GLY A 97 2.74 6.83 7.71
CA GLY A 97 3.47 7.91 8.40
C GLY A 97 3.98 9.07 7.56
N LEU A 98 3.71 9.10 6.25
CA LEU A 98 4.18 10.16 5.34
C LEU A 98 3.15 11.23 5.06
N ARG A 99 1.88 10.89 5.21
CA ARG A 99 0.76 11.79 5.01
C ARG A 99 0.13 12.14 6.34
N GLN A 100 0.02 13.43 6.62
CA GLN A 100 -0.68 13.96 7.80
C GLN A 100 -2.15 14.29 7.51
N ASP A 101 -2.56 14.23 6.24
CA ASP A 101 -3.89 14.61 5.75
C ASP A 101 -4.85 13.40 5.59
N VAL A 102 -4.42 12.21 6.00
CA VAL A 102 -5.23 10.98 6.07
C VAL A 102 -5.02 10.29 7.40
N PRO A 103 -6.00 9.51 7.89
CA PRO A 103 -5.83 8.72 9.11
C PRO A 103 -4.71 7.69 8.95
N ASP A 104 -4.04 7.36 10.07
CA ASP A 104 -3.01 6.33 10.11
C ASP A 104 -3.54 4.97 9.63
N ALA A 105 -4.78 4.66 10.01
CA ALA A 105 -5.53 3.53 9.48
C ALA A 105 -7.02 3.85 9.40
N ALA A 106 -7.71 3.31 8.39
CA ALA A 106 -9.15 3.40 8.25
C ALA A 106 -9.70 2.14 7.58
N THR A 107 -10.90 1.73 7.96
CA THR A 107 -11.58 0.55 7.43
C THR A 107 -12.99 0.93 7.02
N ALA A 108 -13.48 0.33 5.94
CA ALA A 108 -14.87 0.38 5.56
C ALA A 108 -15.35 -1.01 5.13
N ASP A 109 -16.54 -1.39 5.57
CA ASP A 109 -17.23 -2.62 5.19
C ASP A 109 -18.29 -2.33 4.12
N ALA A 110 -18.81 -3.37 3.49
CA ALA A 110 -19.86 -3.29 2.47
C ALA A 110 -19.53 -2.30 1.32
N THR A 111 -18.26 -2.26 0.93
CA THR A 111 -17.74 -1.34 -0.08
C THR A 111 -17.72 -1.97 -1.46
N ALA A 112 -17.71 -1.13 -2.48
CA ALA A 112 -17.43 -1.53 -3.85
C ALA A 112 -16.36 -0.63 -4.47
N LEU A 113 -15.49 -1.24 -5.29
CA LEU A 113 -14.61 -0.53 -6.20
C LEU A 113 -15.44 0.22 -7.23
N THR A 114 -15.10 1.49 -7.49
CA THR A 114 -15.78 2.25 -8.56
C THR A 114 -15.26 1.90 -9.94
N ASP A 115 -14.00 1.46 -10.01
CA ASP A 115 -13.28 1.05 -11.21
C ASP A 115 -12.25 -0.03 -10.85
N ASP A 116 -11.71 -0.71 -11.86
CA ASP A 116 -10.62 -1.66 -11.70
C ASP A 116 -9.39 -1.01 -11.06
N LEU A 117 -8.67 -1.79 -10.25
CA LEU A 117 -7.37 -1.39 -9.72
C LEU A 117 -6.29 -1.74 -10.73
N ALA A 118 -5.49 -0.76 -11.14
CA ALA A 118 -4.39 -0.96 -12.07
C ALA A 118 -3.15 -0.21 -11.59
N LEU A 119 -1.97 -0.74 -11.95
CA LEU A 119 -0.70 -0.05 -11.69
C LEU A 119 -0.73 1.35 -12.29
N ASP A 120 -0.08 2.29 -11.61
CA ASP A 120 0.05 3.69 -11.99
C ASP A 120 -1.29 4.46 -12.05
N LYS A 121 -2.40 3.86 -11.60
CA LYS A 121 -3.71 4.50 -11.44
C LYS A 121 -4.02 4.74 -9.96
N LEU A 122 -4.98 5.62 -9.68
CA LEU A 122 -5.47 5.85 -8.33
C LEU A 122 -6.54 4.80 -8.00
N ALA A 123 -6.54 4.26 -6.78
CA ALA A 123 -7.67 3.50 -6.28
C ALA A 123 -8.79 4.46 -5.88
N SER A 124 -10.03 4.12 -6.26
CA SER A 124 -11.24 4.87 -5.95
C SER A 124 -12.33 3.93 -5.46
N PHE A 125 -13.05 4.36 -4.43
CA PHE A 125 -14.05 3.55 -3.75
C PHE A 125 -15.35 4.33 -3.61
N SER A 126 -16.48 3.64 -3.75
CA SER A 126 -17.81 4.26 -3.65
C SER A 126 -18.12 4.70 -2.22
N GLN A 127 -17.77 3.86 -1.24
CA GLN A 127 -17.86 4.09 0.20
C GLN A 127 -16.61 3.55 0.92
N GLY A 128 -15.42 3.90 0.43
CA GLY A 128 -14.16 3.37 0.99
C GLY A 128 -13.61 4.16 2.18
N PRO A 129 -12.57 3.62 2.85
CA PRO A 129 -11.92 4.29 3.98
C PRO A 129 -11.22 5.59 3.59
N ILE A 130 -10.97 5.79 2.30
CA ILE A 130 -10.43 7.01 1.68
C ILE A 130 -11.19 7.29 0.37
N HIS A 131 -11.29 8.56 0.00
CA HIS A 131 -11.87 8.95 -1.29
C HIS A 131 -10.99 8.54 -2.48
N THR A 132 -9.68 8.78 -2.39
CA THR A 132 -8.69 8.44 -3.42
C THR A 132 -7.32 8.17 -2.79
N SER A 133 -6.61 7.17 -3.31
CA SER A 133 -5.22 6.88 -2.95
C SER A 133 -4.21 7.71 -3.75
N SER A 134 -2.91 7.54 -3.48
CA SER A 134 -1.87 7.80 -4.49
C SER A 134 -1.85 6.67 -5.52
N ALA A 135 -1.05 6.82 -6.59
CA ALA A 135 -0.98 5.80 -7.64
C ALA A 135 -0.54 4.43 -7.08
N LEU A 136 -1.07 3.34 -7.64
CA LEU A 136 -0.73 1.99 -7.22
C LEU A 136 0.63 1.58 -7.79
N PHE A 137 1.49 1.03 -6.94
CA PHE A 137 2.80 0.51 -7.31
C PHE A 137 2.78 -1.01 -7.55
N ALA A 138 2.11 -1.75 -6.67
CA ALA A 138 2.02 -3.21 -6.75
C ALA A 138 0.66 -3.69 -6.26
N ILE A 139 0.16 -4.76 -6.85
CA ILE A 139 -1.08 -5.46 -6.47
C ILE A 139 -0.72 -6.94 -6.32
N ALA A 140 -0.98 -7.49 -5.14
CA ALA A 140 -0.72 -8.86 -4.75
C ALA A 140 -2.05 -9.56 -4.46
N LEU A 141 -2.47 -10.45 -5.35
CA LEU A 141 -3.74 -11.18 -5.34
C LEU A 141 -3.59 -12.53 -4.61
N ILE A 142 -4.56 -12.92 -3.80
CA ILE A 142 -4.64 -14.29 -3.30
C ILE A 142 -4.96 -15.23 -4.46
N GLU A 143 -4.14 -16.27 -4.67
CA GLU A 143 -4.41 -17.28 -5.69
C GLU A 143 -5.21 -18.47 -5.17
N GLU A 144 -4.94 -18.87 -3.93
CA GLU A 144 -5.56 -20.04 -3.31
C GLU A 144 -7.05 -19.79 -3.08
N GLU A 145 -7.89 -20.68 -3.60
CA GLU A 145 -9.32 -20.65 -3.29
C GLU A 145 -9.54 -21.10 -1.85
N MET A 146 -10.11 -20.22 -1.04
CA MET A 146 -10.47 -20.48 0.35
C MET A 146 -11.82 -19.83 0.69
N ASP A 147 -12.33 -20.09 1.89
CA ASP A 147 -13.55 -19.41 2.35
C ASP A 147 -13.31 -17.89 2.48
N PRO A 148 -14.26 -17.03 2.08
CA PRO A 148 -14.09 -15.58 2.16
C PRO A 148 -13.71 -15.06 3.56
N GLU A 149 -14.17 -15.73 4.63
CA GLU A 149 -13.80 -15.35 6.00
C GLU A 149 -12.34 -15.69 6.30
N GLU A 150 -11.87 -16.85 5.85
CA GLU A 150 -10.46 -17.27 5.96
C GLU A 150 -9.56 -16.36 5.13
N GLU A 151 -9.96 -16.05 3.90
CA GLU A 151 -9.23 -15.14 3.02
C GLU A 151 -9.08 -13.74 3.63
N GLN A 152 -10.17 -13.21 4.20
CA GLN A 152 -10.16 -11.96 4.93
C GLN A 152 -9.21 -12.01 6.13
N GLN A 153 -9.17 -13.12 6.87
CA GLN A 153 -8.27 -13.29 8.01
C GLN A 153 -6.80 -13.30 7.58
N VAL A 154 -6.47 -14.00 6.49
CA VAL A 154 -5.12 -14.02 5.91
C VAL A 154 -4.70 -12.60 5.53
N LEU A 155 -5.50 -11.90 4.72
CA LEU A 155 -5.20 -10.53 4.29
C LEU A 155 -5.03 -9.57 5.47
N THR A 156 -5.93 -9.64 6.46
CA THR A 156 -5.85 -8.80 7.67
C THR A 156 -4.57 -9.09 8.46
N GLY A 157 -4.20 -10.37 8.59
CA GLY A 157 -2.98 -10.80 9.27
C GLY A 157 -1.72 -10.26 8.60
N VAL A 158 -1.61 -10.44 7.28
CA VAL A 158 -0.48 -9.95 6.46
C VAL A 158 -0.37 -8.42 6.55
N THR A 159 -1.51 -7.73 6.41
CA THR A 159 -1.59 -6.27 6.47
C THR A 159 -1.09 -5.73 7.81
N ARG A 160 -1.49 -6.36 8.92
CA ARG A 160 -1.07 -5.93 10.26
C ARG A 160 0.45 -6.05 10.43
N VAL A 161 1.04 -7.18 10.03
CA VAL A 161 2.49 -7.39 10.12
C VAL A 161 3.24 -6.36 9.27
N LEU A 162 2.81 -6.14 8.03
CA LEU A 162 3.41 -5.12 7.17
C LEU A 162 3.28 -3.70 7.73
N ALA A 163 2.13 -3.36 8.31
CA ALA A 163 1.92 -2.07 8.93
C ALA A 163 2.91 -1.84 10.08
N GLU A 164 3.11 -2.85 10.94
CA GLU A 164 4.09 -2.81 12.03
C GLU A 164 5.53 -2.66 11.50
N ASP A 165 5.91 -3.48 10.50
CA ASP A 165 7.24 -3.43 9.89
C ASP A 165 7.52 -2.06 9.25
N PHE A 166 6.57 -1.50 8.51
CA PHE A 166 6.74 -0.21 7.85
C PHE A 166 6.79 0.96 8.85
N VAL A 167 6.06 0.86 9.97
CA VAL A 167 6.17 1.83 11.07
C VAL A 167 7.59 1.80 11.64
N GLU A 168 8.19 0.62 11.77
CA GLU A 168 9.56 0.47 12.27
C GLU A 168 10.61 1.02 11.30
N VAL A 169 10.44 0.78 9.99
CA VAL A 169 11.24 1.41 8.93
C VAL A 169 11.20 2.93 9.06
N ASN A 170 10.01 3.52 9.20
CA ASN A 170 9.87 4.97 9.35
C ASN A 170 10.53 5.50 10.62
N LYS A 171 10.39 4.82 11.76
CA LYS A 171 11.06 5.23 13.00
C LYS A 171 12.57 5.23 12.82
N THR A 172 13.12 4.16 12.26
CA THR A 172 14.55 3.96 12.08
C THR A 172 15.15 4.96 11.10
N LEU A 173 14.48 5.19 9.96
CA LEU A 173 15.06 5.94 8.85
C LEU A 173 14.61 7.39 8.76
N LEU A 174 13.43 7.75 9.29
CA LEU A 174 12.85 9.09 9.09
C LEU A 174 12.71 9.88 10.38
N ARG A 175 12.65 9.20 11.54
CA ARG A 175 12.56 9.86 12.86
C ARG A 175 13.81 9.68 13.71
N GLY A 176 14.76 8.87 13.26
CA GLY A 176 16.11 8.73 13.82
C GLY A 176 17.03 9.90 13.48
#